data_AF-A0A1G3KQE8-F1
#
_entry.id   AF-A0A1G3KQE8-F1
#
_cell.length_a   1.000
_cell.length_b   1.000
_cell.length_c   1.000
_cell.angle_alpha   90.00
_cell.angle_beta   90.00
_cell.angle_gamma   90.00
#
_symmetry.space_group_name_H-M   'P 1'
#
loop_
_entity.id
_entity.type
_entity.pdbx_description
1 polymer ?
#
loop_
_entity_poly.entity_id
_entity_poly.type
_entity_poly.pdbx_seq_one_letter_code
_entity_poly.pdbx_strand_id
1 'polypeptide(L)'
;MKNKEIAAVLLERVYLEELPEKRKKELNQLISKNETEKNKLKDIQQSNQDFLKKFPVSKQVLKIKEKYFEEELKQEEAQWQKNSRKNWVLGLGGALALALTLFLFVPIQKTIHFFNPVEETREKGLKPYLSVYRKNGNEVEILKNNDKVKAGDLIQLGYVSKAKEYGMIFSIDGNKTVTLHYPEKIQKVPVLENQEKEVLLPNSYQLDNAPYFENFYFITSSTPLPVVVILEAAEKLAGKLKENPDAKLILPDTMEQFVFTVVKGE
;
A
#
# COMPACT_ATOMS: atom_id res chain seq x y z
N MET A 1 -37.28 -38.91 -23.58
CA MET A 1 -36.60 -38.73 -22.28
C MET A 1 -36.58 -37.24 -21.98
N LYS A 2 -37.20 -36.78 -20.88
CA LYS A 2 -37.19 -35.35 -20.54
C LYS A 2 -35.75 -34.93 -20.24
N ASN A 3 -35.15 -34.11 -21.10
CA ASN A 3 -33.88 -33.46 -20.83
C ASN A 3 -34.09 -32.62 -19.56
N LYS A 4 -33.48 -33.05 -18.45
CA LYS A 4 -33.57 -32.33 -17.19
C LYS A 4 -32.67 -31.09 -17.32
N GLU A 5 -33.30 -29.95 -17.56
CA GLU A 5 -32.63 -28.66 -17.66
C GLU A 5 -31.86 -28.36 -16.37
N ILE A 6 -30.63 -27.89 -16.51
CA ILE A 6 -29.79 -27.51 -15.37
C ILE A 6 -30.18 -26.08 -14.98
N ALA A 7 -30.42 -25.86 -13.68
CA ALA A 7 -30.71 -24.52 -13.18
C ALA A 7 -29.54 -23.56 -13.46
N ALA A 8 -29.83 -22.35 -13.93
CA ALA A 8 -28.81 -21.36 -14.32
C ALA A 8 -27.78 -21.10 -13.21
N VAL A 9 -28.23 -20.97 -11.95
CA VAL A 9 -27.36 -20.78 -10.78
C VAL A 9 -26.37 -21.95 -10.59
N LEU A 10 -26.74 -23.18 -10.97
CA LEU A 10 -25.82 -24.32 -10.89
C LEU A 10 -24.74 -24.25 -11.97
N LEU A 11 -25.06 -23.75 -13.18
CA LEU A 11 -24.06 -23.53 -14.23
C LEU A 11 -23.05 -22.44 -13.82
N GLU A 12 -23.53 -21.36 -13.20
CA GLU A 12 -22.67 -20.30 -12.65
C GLU A 12 -21.75 -20.84 -11.57
N ARG A 13 -22.27 -21.62 -10.61
CA ARG A 13 -21.45 -22.23 -9.56
C ARG A 13 -20.44 -23.27 -10.08
N VAL A 14 -20.76 -23.97 -11.17
CA VAL A 14 -19.80 -24.83 -11.87
C VAL A 14 -18.67 -23.99 -12.45
N TYR A 15 -19.00 -22.87 -13.09
CA TYR A 15 -18.02 -21.95 -13.69
C TYR A 15 -17.12 -21.27 -12.64
N LEU A 16 -17.69 -20.85 -11.50
CA LEU A 16 -16.99 -20.23 -10.38
C LEU A 16 -16.26 -21.24 -9.47
N GLU A 17 -16.31 -22.53 -9.80
CA GLU A 17 -15.69 -23.62 -9.03
C GLU A 17 -16.18 -23.77 -7.58
N GLU A 18 -17.39 -23.30 -7.27
CA GLU A 18 -17.95 -23.27 -5.91
C GLU A 18 -18.63 -24.60 -5.48
N LEU A 19 -18.64 -25.62 -6.34
CA LEU A 19 -19.29 -26.90 -6.07
C LEU A 19 -18.29 -27.98 -5.61
N PRO A 20 -18.67 -28.85 -4.66
CA PRO A 20 -17.86 -30.01 -4.29
C PRO A 20 -17.51 -30.87 -5.51
N GLU A 21 -16.27 -31.38 -5.56
CA GLU A 21 -15.69 -32.11 -6.70
C GLU A 21 -16.58 -33.20 -7.28
N LYS A 22 -17.23 -34.00 -6.43
CA LYS A 22 -18.15 -35.06 -6.86
C LYS A 22 -19.33 -34.51 -7.67
N ARG A 23 -19.93 -33.42 -7.18
CA ARG A 23 -21.11 -32.79 -7.79
C ARG A 23 -20.74 -31.98 -9.04
N LYS A 24 -19.56 -31.36 -9.04
CA LYS A 24 -18.98 -30.69 -10.22
C LYS A 24 -18.76 -31.68 -11.37
N LYS A 25 -18.21 -32.86 -11.10
CA LYS A 25 -18.02 -33.94 -12.10
C LYS A 25 -19.34 -34.44 -12.69
N GLU A 26 -20.34 -34.68 -11.85
CA GLU A 26 -21.69 -35.09 -12.30
C GLU A 26 -22.32 -34.03 -13.22
N LEU A 27 -22.27 -32.76 -12.84
CA LEU A 27 -22.82 -31.66 -13.65
C LEU A 27 -22.03 -31.44 -14.95
N ASN A 28 -20.70 -31.52 -14.92
CA ASN A 28 -19.88 -31.42 -16.13
C ASN A 28 -20.18 -32.54 -17.13
N GLN A 29 -20.46 -33.76 -16.66
CA GLN A 29 -20.89 -34.86 -17.52
C GLN A 29 -22.26 -34.57 -18.16
N LEU A 30 -23.20 -34.00 -17.41
CA LEU A 30 -24.52 -33.62 -17.94
C LEU A 30 -24.42 -32.48 -18.96
N ILE A 31 -23.60 -31.46 -18.67
CA ILE A 31 -23.32 -30.34 -19.59
C ILE A 31 -22.66 -30.87 -20.87
N SER A 32 -21.70 -31.79 -20.76
CA SER A 32 -20.99 -32.34 -21.92
C SER A 32 -21.89 -33.10 -22.92
N LYS A 33 -23.03 -33.62 -22.42
CA LYS A 33 -24.00 -34.40 -23.22
C LYS A 33 -25.14 -33.54 -23.79
N ASN A 34 -25.28 -32.28 -23.36
CA ASN A 34 -26.38 -31.41 -23.75
C ASN A 34 -25.86 -30.10 -24.35
N GLU A 35 -25.99 -29.96 -25.68
CA GLU A 35 -25.56 -28.77 -26.42
C GLU A 35 -26.21 -27.47 -25.91
N THR A 36 -27.45 -27.51 -25.45
CA THR A 36 -28.13 -26.33 -24.89
C THR A 36 -27.42 -25.83 -23.62
N GLU A 37 -26.97 -26.74 -22.75
CA GLU A 37 -26.28 -26.37 -21.51
C GLU A 37 -24.84 -25.91 -21.78
N LYS A 38 -24.18 -26.48 -22.81
CA LYS A 38 -22.87 -25.99 -23.28
C LYS A 38 -22.96 -24.55 -23.76
N ASN A 39 -23.98 -24.23 -24.57
CA ASN A 39 -24.17 -22.88 -25.08
C ASN A 39 -24.45 -21.88 -23.95
N LYS A 40 -25.31 -22.23 -22.99
CA LYS A 40 -25.55 -21.39 -21.79
C LYS A 40 -24.27 -21.14 -20.99
N LEU A 41 -23.44 -22.16 -20.78
CA LEU A 41 -22.15 -22.00 -20.09
C LEU A 41 -21.20 -21.09 -20.87
N LYS A 42 -21.16 -21.22 -22.20
CA LYS A 42 -20.36 -20.36 -23.08
C LYS A 42 -20.82 -18.91 -23.01
N ASP A 43 -22.13 -18.67 -22.96
CA ASP A 43 -22.71 -17.32 -22.82
C ASP A 43 -22.31 -16.67 -21.49
N ILE A 44 -22.32 -17.44 -20.39
CA ILE A 44 -21.84 -16.99 -19.07
C ILE A 44 -20.35 -16.62 -19.14
N GLN A 45 -19.53 -17.46 -19.76
CA GLN A 45 -18.10 -17.21 -19.95
C GLN A 45 -17.84 -15.94 -20.76
N GLN A 46 -18.55 -15.78 -21.87
CA GLN A 46 -18.44 -14.61 -22.76
C GLN A 46 -18.87 -13.33 -22.04
N SER A 47 -20.01 -13.36 -21.34
CA SER A 47 -20.51 -12.24 -20.53
C SER A 47 -19.49 -11.83 -19.46
N ASN A 48 -18.88 -12.79 -18.77
CA ASN A 48 -17.83 -12.51 -17.79
C ASN A 48 -16.59 -11.88 -18.43
N GLN A 49 -16.14 -12.38 -19.58
CA GLN A 49 -15.02 -11.77 -20.31
C GLN A 49 -15.34 -10.35 -20.76
N ASP A 50 -16.54 -10.10 -21.26
CA ASP A 50 -16.95 -8.76 -21.71
C ASP A 50 -17.12 -7.80 -20.53
N PHE A 51 -17.58 -8.28 -19.38
CA PHE A 51 -17.55 -7.52 -18.12
C PHE A 51 -16.12 -7.14 -17.73
N LEU A 52 -15.17 -8.07 -17.77
CA LEU A 52 -13.77 -7.81 -17.43
C LEU A 52 -13.06 -6.88 -18.44
N LYS A 53 -13.45 -6.90 -19.73
CA LYS A 53 -13.00 -5.91 -20.72
C LYS A 53 -13.55 -4.53 -20.43
N LYS A 54 -14.83 -4.44 -20.06
CA LYS A 54 -15.50 -3.17 -19.72
C LYS A 54 -14.97 -2.58 -18.41
N PHE A 55 -14.61 -3.45 -17.46
CA PHE A 55 -14.07 -3.09 -16.16
C PHE A 55 -12.73 -3.77 -15.93
N PRO A 56 -11.63 -3.30 -16.57
CA PRO A 56 -10.31 -3.86 -16.34
C PRO A 56 -9.95 -3.77 -14.86
N VAL A 57 -9.62 -4.92 -14.26
CA VAL A 57 -9.33 -5.03 -12.83
C VAL A 57 -8.26 -4.03 -12.39
N SER A 58 -7.23 -3.82 -13.22
CA SER A 58 -6.17 -2.84 -12.96
C SER A 58 -6.69 -1.40 -12.77
N LYS A 59 -7.68 -0.98 -13.57
CA LYS A 59 -8.26 0.37 -13.48
C LYS A 59 -9.26 0.49 -12.32
N GLN A 60 -9.97 -0.58 -12.00
CA GLN A 60 -10.94 -0.57 -10.89
C GLN A 60 -10.24 -0.62 -9.53
N VAL A 61 -9.14 -1.35 -9.40
CA VAL A 61 -8.30 -1.35 -8.19
C VAL A 61 -7.78 0.06 -7.90
N LEU A 62 -7.36 0.83 -8.92
CA LEU A 62 -6.95 2.22 -8.72
C LEU A 62 -8.08 3.09 -8.15
N LYS A 63 -9.29 3.01 -8.72
CA LYS A 63 -10.45 3.78 -8.23
C LYS A 63 -10.91 3.36 -6.84
N ILE A 64 -10.82 2.07 -6.51
CA ILE A 64 -11.14 1.57 -5.17
C ILE A 64 -10.09 2.08 -4.17
N LYS A 65 -8.81 2.07 -4.54
CA LYS A 65 -7.74 2.65 -3.74
C LYS A 65 -7.92 4.15 -3.54
N GLU A 66 -8.28 4.90 -4.59
CA GLU A 66 -8.60 6.34 -4.49
C GLU A 66 -9.74 6.60 -3.49
N LYS A 67 -10.83 5.83 -3.56
CA LYS A 67 -11.96 5.98 -2.62
C LYS A 67 -11.61 5.59 -1.20
N TYR A 68 -10.89 4.48 -1.03
CA TYR A 68 -10.43 4.03 0.29
C TYR A 68 -9.53 5.10 0.94
N PHE A 69 -8.63 5.67 0.16
CA PHE A 69 -7.74 6.76 0.57
C PHE A 69 -8.51 8.04 0.95
N GLU A 70 -9.53 8.42 0.17
CA GLU A 70 -10.40 9.56 0.50
C GLU A 70 -11.19 9.36 1.80
N GLU A 71 -11.63 8.13 2.09
CA GLU A 71 -12.34 7.80 3.32
C GLU A 71 -11.40 7.76 4.53
N GLU A 72 -10.19 7.24 4.36
CA GLU A 72 -9.15 7.20 5.39
C GLU A 72 -8.70 8.61 5.79
N LEU A 73 -8.45 9.50 4.81
CA LEU A 73 -8.14 10.92 5.06
C LEU A 73 -9.21 11.60 5.92
N LYS A 74 -10.48 11.36 5.63
CA LYS A 74 -11.59 11.94 6.41
C LYS A 74 -11.61 11.41 7.85
N GLN A 75 -11.23 10.15 8.05
CA GLN A 75 -11.19 9.54 9.38
C GLN A 75 -10.00 10.05 10.20
N GLU A 76 -8.82 10.17 9.60
CA GLU A 76 -7.63 10.72 10.26
C GLU A 76 -7.83 12.20 10.61
N GLU A 77 -8.34 13.03 9.69
CA GLU A 77 -8.69 14.43 9.95
C GLU A 77 -9.69 14.55 11.12
N ALA A 78 -10.70 13.68 11.16
CA ALA A 78 -11.71 13.67 12.23
C ALA A 78 -11.12 13.23 13.59
N GLN A 79 -10.17 12.31 13.59
CA GLN A 79 -9.47 11.87 14.79
C GLN A 79 -8.48 12.93 15.30
N TRP A 80 -7.73 13.56 14.40
CA TRP A 80 -6.81 14.65 14.71
C TRP A 80 -7.54 15.85 15.30
N GLN A 81 -8.68 16.26 14.74
CA GLN A 81 -9.51 17.33 15.32
C GLN A 81 -10.03 17.01 16.73
N LYS A 82 -10.38 15.74 17.00
CA LYS A 82 -10.84 15.31 18.33
C LYS A 82 -9.71 15.31 19.36
N ASN A 83 -8.52 14.85 18.99
CA ASN A 83 -7.36 14.82 19.89
C ASN A 83 -6.73 16.20 20.09
N SER A 84 -6.71 17.05 19.06
CA SER A 84 -6.20 18.43 19.13
C SER A 84 -7.06 19.31 20.08
N ARG A 85 -8.40 19.18 20.03
CA ARG A 85 -9.28 19.87 20.99
C ARG A 85 -9.11 19.40 22.44
N LYS A 86 -8.72 18.14 22.65
CA LYS A 86 -8.53 17.58 23.99
C LYS A 86 -7.25 18.10 24.66
N ASN A 87 -6.26 18.50 23.86
CA ASN A 87 -4.99 19.07 24.33
C ASN A 87 -4.95 20.62 24.32
N TRP A 88 -6.00 21.28 23.81
CA TRP A 88 -6.11 22.75 23.73
C TRP A 88 -6.96 23.41 24.83
N VAL A 89 -7.36 22.67 25.87
CA VAL A 89 -8.06 23.26 27.04
C VAL A 89 -7.08 23.71 28.15
N LEU A 90 -5.76 23.54 27.97
CA LEU A 90 -4.74 24.11 28.85
C LEU A 90 -3.77 25.01 28.07
N GLY A 91 -4.24 26.23 27.77
CA GLY A 91 -3.45 27.28 27.12
C GLY A 91 -4.31 28.49 26.77
N LEU A 92 -4.65 29.31 27.78
CA LEU A 92 -5.38 30.57 27.64
C LEU A 92 -4.59 31.61 26.83
N GLY A 93 -5.27 32.29 25.90
CA GLY A 93 -5.15 33.74 25.76
C GLY A 93 -4.39 34.30 24.54
N GLY A 94 -5.15 34.85 23.59
CA GLY A 94 -4.83 36.16 23.00
C GLY A 94 -3.98 36.20 21.72
N ALA A 95 -4.65 36.12 20.56
CA ALA A 95 -4.44 36.93 19.35
C ALA A 95 -5.40 36.41 18.26
N LEU A 96 -6.69 36.78 18.29
CA LEU A 96 -7.23 37.84 17.42
C LEU A 96 -6.71 37.81 15.98
N ALA A 97 -7.59 37.33 15.10
CA ALA A 97 -7.93 37.87 13.79
C ALA A 97 -6.78 38.23 12.83
N LEU A 98 -6.71 37.50 11.70
CA LEU A 98 -6.76 38.02 10.33
C LEU A 98 -6.29 36.92 9.35
N ALA A 99 -7.21 36.11 8.83
CA ALA A 99 -7.14 35.50 7.48
C ALA A 99 -8.41 34.69 7.18
N LEU A 100 -9.57 35.31 7.38
CA LEU A 100 -10.80 34.91 6.70
C LEU A 100 -10.89 35.77 5.43
N THR A 101 -10.19 35.38 4.36
CA THR A 101 -10.54 35.84 2.99
C THR A 101 -10.11 34.82 1.95
N LEU A 102 -11.11 34.27 1.25
CA LEU A 102 -11.07 33.72 -0.11
C LEU A 102 -10.20 32.48 -0.36
N PHE A 103 -10.83 31.31 -0.27
CA PHE A 103 -10.67 30.35 -1.35
C PHE A 103 -12.05 29.95 -1.86
N LEU A 104 -12.49 30.73 -2.85
CA LEU A 104 -13.63 30.44 -3.69
C LEU A 104 -13.42 29.11 -4.43
N PHE A 105 -14.51 28.37 -4.54
CA PHE A 105 -14.73 27.27 -5.47
C PHE A 105 -14.04 27.47 -6.82
N VAL A 106 -13.11 26.57 -7.17
CA VAL A 106 -12.66 26.36 -8.56
C VAL A 106 -12.87 24.88 -8.89
N PRO A 107 -13.76 24.51 -9.82
CA PRO A 107 -13.86 23.12 -10.28
C PRO A 107 -12.74 22.90 -11.30
N ILE A 108 -11.60 22.40 -10.86
CA ILE A 108 -10.49 22.05 -11.77
C ILE A 108 -10.73 20.63 -12.28
N GLN A 109 -11.49 20.53 -13.37
CA GLN A 109 -11.33 19.44 -14.32
C GLN A 109 -9.95 19.59 -14.96
N LYS A 110 -8.95 18.83 -14.50
CA LYS A 110 -7.71 18.64 -15.25
C LYS A 110 -7.36 17.16 -15.34
N THR A 111 -7.42 16.71 -16.58
CA THR A 111 -6.85 15.52 -17.18
C THR A 111 -5.55 15.10 -16.51
N ILE A 112 -5.57 13.96 -15.81
CA ILE A 112 -4.35 13.31 -15.33
C ILE A 112 -3.63 12.76 -16.56
N HIS A 113 -2.58 13.46 -16.99
CA HIS A 113 -1.60 12.88 -17.88
C HIS A 113 -0.82 11.83 -17.09
N PHE A 114 -1.08 10.55 -17.37
CA PHE A 114 -0.22 9.46 -16.94
C PHE A 114 1.17 9.68 -17.56
N PHE A 115 2.10 10.22 -16.79
CA PHE A 115 3.50 10.24 -17.18
C PHE A 115 4.01 8.81 -17.16
N ASN A 116 4.46 8.34 -18.32
CA ASN A 116 5.26 7.13 -18.43
C ASN A 116 6.54 7.34 -17.60
N PRO A 117 6.94 6.38 -16.76
CA PRO A 117 8.16 6.49 -15.98
C PRO A 117 9.35 6.61 -16.93
N VAL A 118 10.12 7.69 -16.79
CA VAL A 118 11.44 7.79 -17.39
C VAL A 118 12.31 6.75 -16.71
N GLU A 119 12.71 5.74 -17.49
CA GLU A 119 13.78 4.81 -17.18
C GLU A 119 15.09 5.59 -16.99
N GLU A 120 15.37 6.01 -15.76
CA GLU A 120 16.77 6.14 -15.34
C GLU A 120 17.26 4.74 -14.99
N THR A 121 18.08 4.20 -15.90
CA THR A 121 18.98 3.04 -15.80
C THR A 121 18.95 2.32 -14.45
N ARG A 122 17.87 1.58 -14.21
CA ARG A 122 17.71 0.70 -13.07
C ARG A 122 18.39 -0.61 -13.46
N GLU A 123 19.59 -0.85 -12.94
CA GLU A 123 20.30 -2.09 -13.19
C GLU A 123 19.35 -3.27 -12.93
N LYS A 124 19.21 -4.12 -13.95
CA LYS A 124 18.48 -5.39 -13.86
C LYS A 124 19.07 -6.19 -12.70
N GLY A 125 18.39 -6.19 -11.56
CA GLY A 125 18.89 -6.81 -10.33
C GLY A 125 17.76 -7.42 -9.51
N LEU A 126 17.94 -8.69 -9.15
CA LEU A 126 17.05 -9.55 -8.37
C LEU A 126 16.86 -9.11 -6.90
N LYS A 127 17.11 -7.84 -6.56
CA LYS A 127 17.15 -7.38 -5.17
C LYS A 127 15.82 -6.76 -4.71
N PRO A 128 15.38 -7.04 -3.48
CA PRO A 128 14.26 -6.32 -2.88
C PRO A 128 14.51 -4.81 -2.87
N TYR A 129 13.46 -4.00 -2.93
CA TYR A 129 13.59 -2.55 -2.78
C TYR A 129 12.32 -1.92 -2.22
N LEU A 130 12.48 -0.70 -1.70
CA LEU A 130 11.40 0.18 -1.26
C LEU A 130 11.15 1.28 -2.30
N SER A 131 9.88 1.54 -2.60
CA SER A 131 9.42 2.73 -3.33
C SER A 131 8.76 3.68 -2.35
N VAL A 132 9.06 4.97 -2.46
CA VAL A 132 8.48 6.01 -1.61
C VAL A 132 7.81 7.03 -2.51
N TYR A 133 6.54 7.30 -2.25
CA TYR A 133 5.75 8.25 -3.02
C TYR A 133 5.27 9.38 -2.11
N ARG A 134 5.21 10.60 -2.63
CA ARG A 134 4.61 11.75 -1.96
C ARG A 134 3.34 12.16 -2.70
N LYS A 135 2.27 12.39 -1.95
CA LYS A 135 1.09 13.09 -2.47
C LYS A 135 1.27 14.60 -2.29
N ASN A 136 1.21 15.34 -3.39
CA ASN A 136 1.25 16.81 -3.42
C ASN A 136 -0.05 17.33 -4.06
N GLY A 137 -1.03 17.70 -3.23
CA GLY A 137 -2.37 18.04 -3.70
C GLY A 137 -3.06 16.83 -4.36
N ASN A 138 -3.31 16.90 -5.67
CA ASN A 138 -3.91 15.81 -6.44
C ASN A 138 -2.89 14.95 -7.22
N GLU A 139 -1.61 15.30 -7.16
CA GLU A 139 -0.55 14.59 -7.87
C GLU A 139 0.20 13.66 -6.92
N VAL A 140 0.64 12.52 -7.46
CA VAL A 140 1.49 11.56 -6.75
C VAL A 140 2.84 11.55 -7.44
N GLU A 141 3.88 11.85 -6.69
CA GLU A 141 5.27 11.93 -7.13
C GLU A 141 6.05 10.76 -6.52
N ILE A 142 6.91 10.10 -7.30
CA ILE A 142 7.88 9.15 -6.76
C ILE A 142 9.10 9.92 -6.25
N LEU A 143 9.48 9.66 -5.00
CA LEU A 143 10.66 10.27 -4.40
C LEU A 143 11.92 9.48 -4.78
N LYS A 144 13.03 10.19 -4.90
CA LYS A 144 14.39 9.65 -4.94
C LYS A 144 15.05 9.76 -3.56
N ASN A 145 16.09 8.96 -3.36
CA ASN A 145 16.83 8.96 -2.11
C ASN A 145 17.45 10.35 -1.86
N ASN A 146 17.30 10.87 -0.65
CA ASN A 146 17.64 12.22 -0.20
C ASN A 146 16.78 13.35 -0.79
N ASP A 147 15.61 13.05 -1.36
CA ASP A 147 14.69 14.11 -1.77
C ASP A 147 14.19 14.93 -0.57
N LYS A 148 13.91 16.21 -0.86
CA LYS A 148 13.39 17.16 0.13
C LYS A 148 11.90 16.96 0.35
N VAL A 149 11.52 16.83 1.62
CA VAL A 149 10.13 16.72 2.09
C VAL A 149 9.84 17.75 3.18
N LYS A 150 8.56 18.07 3.37
CA LYS A 150 8.11 19.03 4.38
C LYS A 150 7.22 18.36 5.42
N ALA A 151 7.10 18.99 6.59
CA ALA A 151 6.09 18.59 7.56
C ALA A 151 4.70 18.69 6.93
N GLY A 152 3.89 17.65 7.13
CA GLY A 152 2.56 17.53 6.55
C GLY A 152 2.51 16.84 5.19
N ASP A 153 3.65 16.60 4.53
CA ASP A 153 3.71 15.78 3.31
C ASP A 153 3.16 14.37 3.60
N LEU A 154 2.33 13.85 2.70
CA LEU A 154 1.73 12.53 2.85
C LEU A 154 2.51 11.51 2.02
N ILE A 155 3.09 10.53 2.71
CA ILE A 155 4.00 9.55 2.15
C ILE A 155 3.30 8.21 2.02
N GLN A 156 3.37 7.60 0.84
CA GLN A 156 2.92 6.25 0.58
C GLN A 156 4.14 5.36 0.35
N LEU A 157 4.22 4.26 1.10
CA LEU A 157 5.29 3.28 0.95
C LEU A 157 4.83 2.10 0.09
N GLY A 158 5.74 1.59 -0.72
CA GLY A 158 5.59 0.35 -1.47
C GLY A 158 6.87 -0.47 -1.44
N TYR A 159 6.77 -1.77 -1.67
CA TYR A 159 7.93 -2.66 -1.72
C TYR A 159 7.84 -3.63 -2.89
N VAL A 160 9.00 -4.12 -3.31
CA VAL A 160 9.12 -5.34 -4.11
C VAL A 160 10.07 -6.27 -3.38
N SER A 161 9.64 -7.50 -3.11
CA SER A 161 10.43 -8.42 -2.27
C SER A 161 11.39 -9.35 -3.03
N LYS A 162 11.23 -9.50 -4.35
CA LYS A 162 12.08 -10.34 -5.24
C LYS A 162 12.57 -11.64 -4.58
N ALA A 163 11.63 -12.57 -4.38
CA ALA A 163 11.83 -13.91 -3.79
C ALA A 163 12.11 -13.98 -2.27
N LYS A 164 12.08 -12.86 -1.55
CA LYS A 164 12.07 -12.89 -0.07
C LYS A 164 10.66 -13.11 0.46
N GLU A 165 10.52 -14.05 1.38
CA GLU A 165 9.24 -14.45 1.99
C GLU A 165 8.86 -13.58 3.18
N TYR A 166 9.85 -13.04 3.89
CA TYR A 166 9.62 -12.25 5.09
C TYR A 166 10.25 -10.87 4.97
N GLY A 167 9.58 -9.86 5.51
CA GLY A 167 10.10 -8.51 5.55
C GLY A 167 9.30 -7.55 6.40
N MET A 168 9.99 -6.57 6.95
CA MET A 168 9.40 -5.51 7.76
C MET A 168 9.86 -4.14 7.28
N ILE A 169 8.98 -3.16 7.42
CA ILE A 169 9.21 -1.77 7.04
C ILE A 169 8.98 -0.91 8.28
N PHE A 170 9.95 -0.08 8.61
CA PHE A 170 9.86 0.88 9.70
C PHE A 170 10.63 2.15 9.33
N SER A 171 10.39 3.25 10.03
CA SER A 171 11.17 4.48 9.86
C SER A 171 11.84 4.92 11.15
N ILE A 172 12.91 5.70 11.01
CA ILE A 172 13.55 6.46 12.09
C ILE A 172 13.60 7.93 11.69
N ASP A 173 12.99 8.79 12.49
CA ASP A 173 12.98 10.23 12.29
C ASP A 173 14.17 10.94 12.97
N GLY A 174 14.34 12.24 12.71
CA GLY A 174 15.36 13.06 13.37
C GLY A 174 15.11 13.35 14.86
N ASN A 175 13.93 13.03 15.39
CA ASN A 175 13.62 13.03 16.82
C ASN A 175 13.98 11.70 17.50
N LYS A 176 14.55 10.74 16.75
CA LYS A 176 14.91 9.39 17.19
C LYS A 176 13.71 8.48 17.45
N THR A 177 12.53 8.83 16.95
CA THR A 177 11.33 7.99 17.02
C THR A 177 11.45 6.87 16.01
N VAL A 178 11.13 5.64 16.43
CA VAL A 178 11.01 4.48 15.55
C VAL A 178 9.53 4.20 15.30
N THR A 179 9.12 4.18 14.04
CA THR A 179 7.73 3.92 13.64
C THR A 179 7.64 2.66 12.79
N LEU A 180 6.87 1.66 13.23
CA LEU A 180 6.61 0.44 12.46
C LEU A 180 5.51 0.69 11.43
N HIS A 181 5.81 0.48 10.15
CA HIS A 181 4.85 0.60 9.03
C HIS A 181 4.35 -0.76 8.55
N TYR A 182 5.20 -1.78 8.61
CA TYR A 182 4.86 -3.15 8.25
C TYR A 182 5.67 -4.15 9.08
N PRO A 183 5.05 -5.20 9.64
CA PRO A 183 3.62 -5.51 9.62
C PRO A 183 2.81 -4.53 10.48
N GLU A 184 1.49 -4.46 10.26
CA GLU A 184 0.58 -3.54 10.99
C GLU A 184 0.68 -3.61 12.52
N LYS A 185 1.10 -4.77 13.05
CA LYS A 185 1.25 -5.01 14.49
C LYS A 185 2.52 -5.81 14.74
N ILE A 186 3.18 -5.49 15.85
CA ILE A 186 4.43 -6.12 16.29
C ILE A 186 4.29 -7.65 16.43
N GLN A 187 3.11 -8.16 16.79
CA GLN A 187 2.85 -9.59 16.98
C GLN A 187 2.52 -10.36 15.68
N LYS A 188 2.33 -9.67 14.56
CA LYS A 188 1.99 -10.29 13.27
C LYS A 188 3.26 -10.81 12.61
N VAL A 189 3.16 -11.98 11.97
CA VAL A 189 4.28 -12.53 11.20
C VAL A 189 4.50 -11.64 9.96
N PRO A 190 5.73 -11.18 9.69
CA PRO A 190 6.03 -10.23 8.63
C PRO A 190 6.15 -10.91 7.26
N VAL A 191 5.10 -11.61 6.80
CA VAL A 191 5.08 -12.30 5.51
C VAL A 191 4.92 -11.29 4.38
N LEU A 192 5.73 -11.34 3.33
CA LEU A 192 5.60 -10.44 2.19
C LEU A 192 4.64 -11.01 1.14
N GLU A 193 3.82 -10.14 0.58
CA GLU A 193 2.91 -10.48 -0.50
C GLU A 193 3.61 -10.39 -1.85
N ASN A 194 3.16 -11.21 -2.81
CA ASN A 194 3.42 -11.07 -4.24
C ASN A 194 4.87 -10.68 -4.62
N GLN A 195 5.78 -11.67 -4.52
CA GLN A 195 7.22 -11.46 -4.54
C GLN A 195 7.80 -10.81 -5.82
N GLU A 196 7.05 -10.81 -6.92
CA GLU A 196 7.53 -10.30 -8.21
C GLU A 196 7.11 -8.86 -8.50
N LYS A 197 5.99 -8.43 -7.92
CA LYS A 197 5.32 -7.16 -8.20
C LYS A 197 5.46 -6.20 -7.02
N GLU A 198 5.22 -4.93 -7.31
CA GLU A 198 5.13 -3.92 -6.28
C GLU A 198 3.84 -4.06 -5.48
N VAL A 199 4.00 -4.05 -4.17
CA VAL A 199 2.94 -4.04 -3.18
C VAL A 199 3.00 -2.72 -2.44
N LEU A 200 1.94 -1.91 -2.56
CA LEU A 200 1.77 -0.72 -1.75
C LEU A 200 1.26 -1.12 -0.37
N LEU A 201 1.80 -0.52 0.69
CA LEU A 201 1.24 -0.67 2.03
C LEU A 201 -0.19 -0.09 2.06
N PRO A 202 -1.08 -0.63 2.90
CA PRO A 202 -2.49 -0.21 2.92
C PRO A 202 -2.67 1.24 3.38
N ASN A 203 -1.78 1.72 4.26
CA ASN A 203 -1.91 3.03 4.88
C ASN A 203 -0.81 3.97 4.38
N SER A 204 -1.15 5.25 4.23
CA SER A 204 -0.18 6.33 4.06
C SER A 204 0.25 6.92 5.41
N TYR A 205 1.39 7.59 5.42
CA TYR A 205 1.98 8.19 6.61
C TYR A 205 2.19 9.68 6.38
N GLN A 206 1.64 10.53 7.26
CA GLN A 206 1.90 11.96 7.22
C GLN A 206 3.20 12.27 7.96
N LEU A 207 4.12 12.95 7.28
CA LEU A 207 5.38 13.37 7.89
C LEU A 207 5.13 14.39 8.98
N ASP A 208 5.71 14.15 10.14
CA ASP A 208 5.69 15.09 11.24
C ASP A 208 6.71 16.22 11.03
N ASN A 209 6.80 17.11 12.03
CA ASN A 209 7.80 18.16 12.06
C ASN A 209 9.10 17.71 12.76
N ALA A 210 9.51 16.44 12.62
CA ALA A 210 10.83 16.01 13.03
C ALA A 210 11.91 16.73 12.19
N PRO A 211 13.04 17.09 12.79
CA PRO A 211 14.11 17.80 12.08
C PRO A 211 14.93 16.87 11.20
N TYR A 212 15.75 17.46 10.32
CA TYR A 212 16.80 16.80 9.52
C TYR A 212 16.34 15.80 8.46
N PHE A 213 15.81 14.65 8.86
CA PHE A 213 15.57 13.53 7.95
C PHE A 213 14.47 12.59 8.46
N GLU A 214 14.05 11.71 7.55
CA GLU A 214 13.40 10.46 7.89
C GLU A 214 14.02 9.31 7.08
N ASN A 215 14.45 8.27 7.78
CA ASN A 215 15.06 7.09 7.19
C ASN A 215 14.06 5.93 7.23
N PHE A 216 13.58 5.50 6.06
CA PHE A 216 12.77 4.31 5.91
C PHE A 216 13.67 3.09 5.71
N TYR A 217 13.46 2.06 6.50
CA TYR A 217 14.17 0.80 6.46
C TYR A 217 13.25 -0.29 5.94
N PHE A 218 13.74 -1.08 5.00
CA PHE A 218 13.11 -2.31 4.56
C PHE A 218 14.07 -3.47 4.82
N ILE A 219 13.70 -4.34 5.76
CA ILE A 219 14.46 -5.54 6.11
C ILE A 219 13.78 -6.74 5.50
N THR A 220 14.55 -7.62 4.86
CA THR A 220 14.01 -8.83 4.22
C THR A 220 14.82 -10.07 4.58
N SER A 221 14.17 -11.23 4.57
CA SER A 221 14.80 -12.53 4.84
C SER A 221 14.03 -13.68 4.17
N SER A 222 14.71 -14.82 4.02
CA SER A 222 14.11 -16.10 3.67
C SER A 222 13.54 -16.85 4.88
N THR A 223 13.79 -16.36 6.11
CA THR A 223 13.26 -16.93 7.35
C THR A 223 12.45 -15.89 8.13
N PRO A 224 11.52 -16.30 9.01
CA PRO A 224 10.74 -15.37 9.83
C PRO A 224 11.64 -14.36 10.58
N LEU A 225 11.26 -13.08 10.51
CA LEU A 225 12.01 -12.00 11.16
C LEU A 225 11.58 -11.82 12.64
N PRO A 226 12.53 -11.66 13.58
CA PRO A 226 12.24 -11.34 14.97
C PRO A 226 11.95 -9.83 15.11
N VAL A 227 10.72 -9.40 14.80
CA VAL A 227 10.32 -7.98 14.71
C VAL A 227 10.71 -7.18 15.96
N VAL A 228 10.44 -7.69 17.16
CA VAL A 228 10.76 -7.01 18.43
C VAL A 228 12.26 -6.72 18.57
N VAL A 229 13.10 -7.72 18.28
CA VAL A 229 14.57 -7.60 18.39
C VAL A 229 15.11 -6.58 17.40
N ILE A 230 14.55 -6.54 16.19
CA ILE A 230 14.96 -5.57 15.15
C ILE A 230 14.55 -4.15 15.56
N LEU A 231 13.35 -3.96 16.13
CA LEU A 231 12.90 -2.65 16.61
C LEU A 231 13.75 -2.16 17.80
N GLU A 232 14.10 -3.02 18.76
CA GLU A 232 15.02 -2.66 19.85
C GLU A 232 16.41 -2.26 19.32
N ALA A 233 16.88 -2.92 18.26
CA ALA A 233 18.12 -2.54 17.59
C ALA A 233 17.99 -1.19 16.85
N ALA A 234 16.83 -0.92 16.25
CA ALA A 234 16.51 0.35 15.59
C ALA A 234 16.47 1.52 16.58
N GLU A 235 15.90 1.32 17.77
CA GLU A 235 15.91 2.34 18.83
C GLU A 235 17.34 2.69 19.28
N LYS A 236 18.19 1.67 19.45
CA LYS A 236 19.62 1.86 19.75
C LYS A 236 20.35 2.59 18.63
N LEU A 237 20.00 2.30 17.38
CA LEU A 237 20.55 2.99 16.20
C LEU A 237 20.10 4.46 16.14
N ALA A 238 18.83 4.73 16.39
CA ALA A 238 18.26 6.08 16.41
C ALA A 238 19.02 7.02 17.36
N GLY A 239 19.50 6.48 18.49
CA GLY A 239 20.40 7.16 19.42
C GLY A 239 21.66 7.76 18.76
N LYS A 240 22.20 7.09 17.75
CA LYS A 240 23.51 7.32 17.12
C LYS A 240 23.44 8.02 15.76
N LEU A 241 22.30 7.99 15.06
CA LEU A 241 22.19 8.51 13.69
C LEU A 241 22.53 10.01 13.56
N LYS A 242 22.35 10.79 14.63
CA LYS A 242 22.73 12.21 14.63
C LYS A 242 24.26 12.42 14.58
N GLU A 243 25.01 11.54 15.23
CA GLU A 243 26.47 11.61 15.31
C GLU A 243 27.13 10.86 14.16
N ASN A 244 26.47 9.80 13.69
CA ASN A 244 26.91 8.98 12.57
C ASN A 244 25.71 8.66 11.65
N PRO A 245 25.42 9.52 10.67
CA PRO A 245 24.30 9.33 9.73
C PRO A 245 24.39 8.05 8.90
N ASP A 246 25.61 7.54 8.69
CA ASP A 246 25.87 6.32 7.92
C ASP A 246 25.81 5.04 8.77
N ALA A 247 25.50 5.16 10.06
CA ALA A 247 25.34 4.00 10.93
C ALA A 247 24.22 3.10 10.41
N LYS A 248 24.49 1.78 10.35
CA LYS A 248 23.54 0.76 9.90
C LYS A 248 23.14 -0.14 11.06
N LEU A 249 22.01 -0.84 10.90
CA LEU A 249 21.69 -1.93 11.81
C LEU A 249 22.70 -3.04 11.63
N ILE A 250 23.15 -3.60 12.75
CA ILE A 250 23.95 -4.82 12.75
C ILE A 250 22.95 -5.97 12.69
N LEU A 251 22.82 -6.58 11.53
CA LEU A 251 21.91 -7.69 11.26
C LEU A 251 22.70 -8.96 10.93
N PRO A 252 22.14 -10.16 11.19
CA PRO A 252 22.73 -11.40 10.69
C PRO A 252 22.83 -11.40 9.16
N ASP A 253 23.82 -12.10 8.60
CA ASP A 253 24.03 -12.21 7.15
C ASP A 253 22.85 -12.83 6.38
N THR A 254 21.92 -13.46 7.10
CA THR A 254 20.68 -14.01 6.54
C THR A 254 19.62 -12.95 6.24
N MET A 255 19.83 -11.70 6.68
CA MET A 255 18.91 -10.57 6.49
C MET A 255 19.53 -9.51 5.59
N GLU A 256 18.71 -8.95 4.71
CA GLU A 256 19.10 -7.83 3.85
C GLU A 256 18.41 -6.55 4.32
N GLN A 257 19.16 -5.45 4.36
CA GLN A 257 18.67 -4.12 4.73
C GLN A 257 18.73 -3.18 3.53
N PHE A 258 17.62 -2.48 3.30
CA PHE A 258 17.53 -1.35 2.39
C PHE A 258 17.14 -0.10 3.19
N VAL A 259 17.77 1.03 2.87
CA VAL A 259 17.48 2.32 3.49
C VAL A 259 17.13 3.32 2.42
N PHE A 260 16.02 4.03 2.62
CA PHE A 260 15.60 5.16 1.81
C PHE A 260 15.45 6.37 2.72
N THR A 261 16.22 7.41 2.46
CA THR A 261 16.25 8.64 3.24
C THR A 261 15.49 9.72 2.50
N VAL A 262 14.68 10.48 3.23
CA VAL A 262 14.20 11.81 2.80
C VAL A 262 14.74 12.84 3.77
N VAL A 263 15.04 14.03 3.27
CA VAL A 263 15.59 15.13 4.09
C VAL A 263 14.55 16.22 4.26
N LYS A 264 14.49 16.83 5.44
CA LYS A 264 13.54 17.90 5.72
C LYS A 264 14.02 19.17 5.00
N GLY A 265 13.19 19.68 4.10
CA GLY A 265 13.41 20.93 3.36
C GLY A 265 12.55 22.07 3.90
N GLU A 266 13.03 23.31 3.75
CA GLU A 266 12.26 24.54 4.00
C GLU A 266 11.03 24.64 3.07
#